data_AF-A0A377TQH4-F1
#
_entry.id   AF-A0A377TQH4-F1
#
_cell.length_a   1.000
_cell.length_b   1.000
_cell.length_c   1.000
_cell.angle_alpha   90.00
_cell.angle_beta   90.00
_cell.angle_gamma   90.00
#
_symmetry.space_group_name_H-M   'P 1'
#
loop_
_entity.id
_entity.type
_entity.pdbx_description
1 polymer ?
#
loop_
_entity_poly.entity_id
_entity_poly.type
_entity_poly.pdbx_seq_one_letter_code
_entity_poly.pdbx_strand_id
1 'polypeptide(L)'
;MITISRSVALADDEIVLSGIRAQGAGGQHVNKASTAIHLRFDIKASSLPEFYKERLLAASHHLISADGVVIIKAQEYRSQEMNREAAIARLVALLKN
;
A
#
# COMPACT_ATOMS: atom_id res chain seq x y z
N MET A 1 1.16 10.18 10.01
CA MET A 1 1.83 9.15 10.81
C MET A 1 0.95 7.93 10.81
N ILE A 2 1.49 6.77 10.43
CA ILE A 2 0.75 5.51 10.34
C ILE A 2 1.22 4.58 11.46
N THR A 3 0.37 4.37 12.46
CA THR A 3 0.69 3.55 13.63
C THR A 3 0.48 2.07 13.34
N ILE A 4 1.55 1.28 13.49
CA ILE A 4 1.52 -0.19 13.29
C ILE A 4 1.28 -0.89 14.63
N SER A 5 2.04 -0.51 15.66
CA SER A 5 1.96 -1.08 17.01
C SER A 5 2.24 -0.01 18.07
N ARG A 6 2.25 -0.38 19.36
CA ARG A 6 2.54 0.56 20.45
C ARG A 6 3.93 1.19 20.37
N SER A 7 4.86 0.56 19.67
CA SER A 7 6.27 0.97 19.56
C SER A 7 6.74 1.22 18.13
N VAL A 8 5.88 0.97 17.13
CA VAL A 8 6.25 1.11 15.71
C VAL A 8 5.21 1.98 15.00
N ALA A 9 5.69 3.07 14.41
CA ALA A 9 4.94 3.96 13.55
C ALA A 9 5.80 4.31 12.34
N LEU A 10 5.14 4.53 11.20
CA LEU A 10 5.76 4.98 9.96
C LEU A 10 5.42 6.46 9.73
N ALA A 11 6.39 7.22 9.25
CA ALA A 11 6.13 8.56 8.77
C ALA A 11 5.35 8.51 7.45
N ASP A 12 4.56 9.56 7.15
CA ASP A 12 3.75 9.57 5.92
C ASP A 12 4.61 9.57 4.65
N ASP A 13 5.82 10.13 4.73
CA ASP A 13 6.78 10.21 3.62
C ASP A 13 7.44 8.86 3.27
N GLU A 14 7.37 7.87 4.16
CA GLU A 14 7.88 6.52 3.88
C GLU A 14 6.98 5.74 2.93
N ILE A 15 5.76 6.21 2.70
CA ILE A 15 4.74 5.54 1.89
C ILE A 15 4.40 6.40 0.69
N VAL A 16 4.73 5.89 -0.49
CA VAL A 16 4.42 6.58 -1.74
C VAL A 16 3.03 6.16 -2.22
N LEU A 17 2.12 7.13 -2.27
CA LEU A 17 0.76 6.95 -2.77
C LEU A 17 0.61 7.67 -4.11
N SER A 18 0.27 6.92 -5.15
CA SER A 18 0.05 7.44 -6.50
C SER A 18 -1.37 7.16 -6.96
N GLY A 19 -2.09 8.21 -7.38
CA GLY A 19 -3.36 8.04 -8.06
C GLY A 19 -3.16 7.43 -9.44
N ILE A 20 -3.86 6.34 -9.75
CA ILE A 20 -3.80 5.67 -11.04
C ILE A 20 -5.17 5.69 -11.71
N ARG A 21 -5.18 5.67 -13.04
CA ARG A 21 -6.43 5.50 -13.80
C ARG A 21 -6.96 4.09 -13.53
N ALA A 22 -8.21 3.98 -13.11
CA ALA A 22 -8.88 2.69 -13.04
C ALA A 22 -8.97 2.10 -14.46
N GLN A 23 -8.29 0.98 -14.71
CA GLN A 23 -8.48 0.23 -15.94
C GLN A 23 -9.77 -0.59 -15.80
N GLY A 24 -10.80 -0.19 -16.54
CA GLY A 24 -12.00 -0.99 -16.80
C GLY A 24 -12.15 -1.19 -18.31
N ALA A 25 -12.62 -2.37 -18.73
CA ALA A 25 -12.92 -2.67 -20.13
C ALA A 25 -13.96 -1.68 -20.66
N GLY A 26 -13.70 -1.12 -21.85
CA GLY A 26 -14.48 -0.07 -22.46
C GLY A 26 -15.94 -0.47 -22.73
N GLY A 27 -16.86 0.08 -21.93
CA GLY A 27 -18.25 0.27 -22.27
C GLY A 27 -18.56 1.76 -22.26
N GLN A 28 -19.59 2.20 -23.00
CA GLN A 28 -19.99 3.60 -23.25
C GLN A 28 -20.44 4.35 -21.96
N HIS A 29 -19.57 4.46 -20.96
CA HIS A 29 -19.67 5.44 -19.86
C HIS A 29 -18.37 5.53 -19.01
N VAL A 30 -17.19 5.20 -19.56
CA VAL A 30 -15.92 5.17 -18.80
C VAL A 30 -15.26 6.55 -18.64
N ASN A 31 -16.05 7.58 -18.31
CA ASN A 31 -15.51 8.89 -17.99
C ASN A 31 -15.24 9.04 -16.49
N LYS A 32 -13.94 9.16 -16.18
CA LYS A 32 -13.34 10.19 -15.32
C LYS A 32 -13.56 10.13 -13.80
N ALA A 33 -12.68 9.39 -13.13
CA ALA A 33 -11.79 9.93 -12.08
C ALA A 33 -10.71 8.88 -11.77
N SER A 34 -9.46 9.28 -11.59
CA SER A 34 -8.37 8.39 -11.12
C SER A 34 -8.58 8.08 -9.63
N THR A 35 -9.62 7.32 -9.31
CA THR A 35 -9.98 6.99 -7.93
C THR A 35 -9.09 5.90 -7.37
N ALA A 36 -8.48 5.10 -8.25
CA ALA A 36 -7.60 4.03 -7.84
C ALA A 36 -6.29 4.58 -7.25
N ILE A 37 -5.81 3.93 -6.19
CA ILE A 37 -4.57 4.25 -5.50
C ILE A 37 -3.59 3.11 -5.65
N HIS A 38 -2.36 3.46 -5.97
CA HIS A 38 -1.20 2.59 -5.96
C HIS A 38 -0.29 3.01 -4.80
N LEU A 39 -0.16 2.13 -3.82
CA LEU A 39 0.72 2.30 -2.67
C LEU A 39 2.00 1.51 -2.91
N ARG A 40 3.13 2.18 -2.72
CA ARG A 40 4.46 1.58 -2.70
C ARG A 40 5.14 1.88 -1.37
N PHE A 41 5.66 0.83 -0.72
CA PHE A 41 6.41 0.93 0.52
C PHE A 41 7.66 0.05 0.44
N ASP A 42 8.83 0.65 0.63
CA ASP A 42 10.11 -0.06 0.56
C ASP A 42 10.50 -0.55 1.96
N ILE A 43 10.50 -1.87 2.16
CA ILE A 43 10.76 -2.46 3.48
C ILE A 43 12.20 -2.17 3.90
N LYS A 44 13.16 -2.23 2.96
CA LYS A 44 14.59 -2.08 3.25
C LYS A 44 14.93 -0.64 3.63
N ALA A 45 14.37 0.33 2.90
CA ALA A 45 14.59 1.76 3.14
C ALA A 45 13.77 2.34 4.30
N SER A 46 12.78 1.62 4.82
CA SER A 46 11.92 2.10 5.91
C SER A 46 12.62 2.21 7.27
N SER A 47 11.97 2.92 8.19
CA SER A 47 12.31 3.05 9.60
C SER A 47 11.91 1.83 10.45
N LEU A 48 11.38 0.77 9.84
CA LEU A 48 11.00 -0.45 10.56
C LEU A 48 12.19 -1.06 11.32
N PRO A 49 11.97 -1.61 12.52
CA PRO A 49 13.00 -2.39 13.21
C PRO A 49 13.47 -3.58 12.37
N GLU A 50 14.75 -3.96 12.48
CA GLU A 50 15.35 -5.03 11.67
C GLU A 50 14.54 -6.33 11.71
N PHE A 51 14.07 -6.74 12.89
CA PHE A 51 13.22 -7.91 13.06
C PHE A 51 11.95 -7.89 12.17
N TYR A 52 11.29 -6.74 12.01
CA TYR A 52 10.14 -6.61 11.11
C TYR A 52 10.58 -6.73 9.65
N LYS A 53 11.69 -6.09 9.28
CA LYS A 53 12.22 -6.15 7.92
C LYS A 53 12.56 -7.59 7.52
N GLU A 54 13.31 -8.30 8.35
CA GLU A 54 13.69 -9.69 8.11
C GLU A 54 12.47 -10.61 7.96
N ARG A 55 11.49 -10.46 8.87
CA ARG A 55 10.26 -11.26 8.84
C ARG A 55 9.45 -11.02 7.57
N LEU A 56 9.30 -9.76 7.15
CA LEU A 56 8.56 -9.41 5.93
C LEU A 56 9.30 -9.85 4.67
N LEU A 57 10.63 -9.73 4.63
CA LEU A 57 11.44 -10.16 3.49
C LEU A 57 11.51 -11.69 3.36
N ALA A 58 11.42 -12.41 4.47
CA ALA A 58 11.30 -13.87 4.48
C ALA A 58 9.88 -14.37 4.18
N ALA A 59 8.87 -13.50 4.28
CA ALA A 59 7.48 -13.86 4.01
C ALA A 59 7.24 -14.00 2.51
N SER A 60 6.78 -15.19 2.09
CA SER A 60 6.28 -15.39 0.72
C SER A 60 4.87 -14.82 0.62
N HIS A 61 4.76 -13.50 0.47
CA HIS A 61 3.49 -12.80 0.34
C HIS A 61 3.36 -12.18 -1.05
N HIS A 62 2.21 -12.38 -1.71
CA HIS A 62 1.92 -11.88 -3.05
C HIS A 62 1.92 -10.33 -3.20
N LEU A 63 2.04 -9.60 -2.09
CA LEU A 63 2.10 -8.14 -2.06
C LEU A 63 3.55 -7.63 -1.98
N ILE A 64 4.51 -8.50 -1.69
CA ILE A 64 5.91 -8.17 -1.52
C ILE A 64 6.65 -8.62 -2.79
N SER A 65 7.31 -7.68 -3.47
CA SER A 65 8.15 -8.00 -4.62
C SER A 65 9.46 -8.66 -4.17
N ALA A 66 10.15 -9.32 -5.10
CA ALA A 66 11.47 -9.90 -4.86
C ALA A 66 12.51 -8.86 -4.38
N ASP A 67 12.32 -7.58 -4.73
CA ASP A 67 13.18 -6.49 -4.27
C ASP A 67 12.92 -6.07 -2.82
N GLY A 68 11.87 -6.61 -2.18
CA GLY A 68 11.48 -6.23 -0.82
C GLY A 68 10.59 -4.99 -0.78
N VAL A 69 9.78 -4.78 -1.82
CA VAL A 69 8.87 -3.64 -1.91
C VAL A 69 7.44 -4.12 -1.81
N VAL A 70 6.67 -3.55 -0.89
CA VAL A 70 5.23 -3.77 -0.79
C VAL A 70 4.53 -2.93 -1.85
N ILE A 71 3.72 -3.59 -2.66
CA ILE A 71 2.91 -2.97 -3.71
C ILE A 71 1.44 -3.31 -3.46
N ILE A 72 0.62 -2.29 -3.23
CA ILE A 72 -0.82 -2.45 -2.99
C ILE A 72 -1.61 -1.58 -3.96
N LYS A 73 -2.58 -2.19 -4.65
CA LYS A 73 -3.53 -1.50 -5.51
C LYS A 73 -4.92 -1.51 -4.86
N ALA A 74 -5.50 -0.32 -4.66
CA ALA A 74 -6.84 -0.14 -4.12
C ALA A 74 -7.71 0.60 -5.15
N GLN A 75 -8.81 -0.02 -5.56
CA GLN A 75 -9.73 0.52 -6.58
C GLN A 75 -11.19 0.09 -6.33
N GLU A 76 -11.51 -0.25 -5.08
CA GLU A 76 -12.81 -0.80 -4.67
C GLU A 76 -13.88 0.30 -4.59
N TYR A 77 -13.46 1.54 -4.31
CA TYR A 77 -14.34 2.67 -4.06
C TYR A 77 -14.36 3.67 -5.21
N ARG A 78 -15.46 4.43 -5.29
CA ARG A 78 -15.58 5.58 -6.19
C ARG A 78 -14.90 6.84 -5.66
N SER A 79 -14.43 6.83 -4.42
CA SER A 79 -13.66 7.92 -3.81
C SER A 79 -12.18 7.57 -3.77
N GLN A 80 -11.33 8.51 -4.19
CA GLN A 80 -9.88 8.35 -4.11
C GLN A 80 -9.40 8.26 -2.65
N GLU A 81 -10.01 9.03 -1.76
CA GLU A 81 -9.66 9.00 -0.34
C GLU A 81 -10.01 7.65 0.29
N MET A 82 -11.18 7.09 0.00
CA MET A 82 -11.55 5.76 0.49
C MET A 82 -10.59 4.67 -0.03
N ASN A 83 -10.15 4.78 -1.29
CA ASN A 83 -9.12 3.87 -1.82
C ASN A 83 -7.75 4.08 -1.16
N ARG A 84 -7.40 5.32 -0.77
CA ARG A 84 -6.18 5.61 -0.02
C ARG A 84 -6.21 4.94 1.36
N GLU A 85 -7.30 5.11 2.09
CA GLU A 85 -7.52 4.46 3.39
C GLU A 85 -7.46 2.94 3.28
N ALA A 86 -8.11 2.37 2.25
CA ALA A 86 -8.08 0.94 1.99
C ALA A 86 -6.66 0.41 1.71
N ALA A 87 -5.86 1.16 0.94
CA ALA A 87 -4.47 0.79 0.68
C ALA A 87 -3.63 0.81 1.97
N ILE A 88 -3.78 1.83 2.80
CA ILE A 88 -3.08 1.96 4.09
C ILE A 88 -3.51 0.84 5.04
N ALA A 89 -4.81 0.55 5.14
CA ALA A 89 -5.32 -0.51 6.01
C ALA A 89 -4.74 -1.89 5.65
N ARG A 90 -4.60 -2.18 4.34
CA ARG A 90 -3.96 -3.41 3.85
C ARG A 90 -2.47 -3.46 4.18
N LEU A 91 -1.75 -2.34 4.06
CA LEU A 91 -0.35 -2.27 4.49
C LEU A 91 -0.22 -2.57 5.99
N VAL A 92 -1.04 -1.93 6.83
CA VAL A 92 -1.01 -2.13 8.28
C VAL A 92 -1.33 -3.58 8.64
N ALA A 93 -2.30 -4.22 7.95
CA ALA A 93 -2.61 -5.62 8.16
C ALA A 93 -1.43 -6.55 7.79
N LEU A 94 -0.73 -6.25 6.69
CA LEU A 94 0.49 -6.98 6.30
C LEU A 94 1.60 -6.84 7.36
N LEU A 95 1.81 -5.63 7.89
CA LEU A 95 2.86 -5.36 8.87
C LEU A 95 2.58 -5.94 10.27
N LYS A 96 1.31 -6.21 10.59
CA LYS A 96 0.89 -6.80 11.87
C LYS A 96 0.91 -8.33 11.87
N ASN A 97 0.84 -8.96 10.71
CA ASN A 97 0.86 -10.42 10.59
C ASN A 97 2.22 -10.98 10.97
#